data_AF-A0ABD2LSJ5-F1
#
_entry.id   AF-A0ABD2LSJ5-F1
#
_cell.length_a   1.000
_cell.length_b   1.000
_cell.length_c   1.000
_cell.angle_alpha   90.00
_cell.angle_beta   90.00
_cell.angle_gamma   90.00
#
_symmetry.space_group_name_H-M   'P 1'
#
loop_
_entity.id
_entity.type
_entity.pdbx_description
1 polymer ?
#
loop_
_entity_poly.entity_id
_entity_poly.type
_entity_poly.pdbx_seq_one_letter_code
_entity_poly.pdbx_strand_id
1 'polypeptide(L)'
;MSNLPVSSLIRQLHGGGSGEEDGIESRKRKSKDEYRRQKDLEEQRKAGTAPAMVDVETGNDINPHIPEFIEKTPWYVPSTGPTLKHQRPHPERQKQMSSVAEWYPKGTTERVAFKYRDGACQNCGALGHNRKNCFEKPRLVGANFTNSNIAPDDHVLPSLQMGYDAKRDRWNGYNAEDYSLVAAEFEKMEETRKLIRAEQLKEAGEEDKKAEEDEDIYAEDASAPGQSVDMDSRTRITVRNLRIREDTAKYLYSLDSNGAYYDPKSRSMRENPYKNVPGKEEEAAKLSGENFMRFTGEVADANDAQMFAWQAMCKGIDVHSLAEPTRLEALKREFEKQKAVRQKSLKNELLEKYGGEVTKTEQREKGK
;
A
#
# COMPACT_ATOMS: atom_id res chain seq x y z
N MET A 1 -10.38 -36.46 -1.38
CA MET A 1 -11.29 -35.71 -2.27
C MET A 1 -10.42 -34.80 -3.12
N SER A 2 -10.45 -34.95 -4.44
CA SER A 2 -9.55 -34.28 -5.38
C SER A 2 -9.72 -32.76 -5.32
N ASN A 3 -8.65 -32.04 -4.96
CA ASN A 3 -8.57 -30.57 -4.99
C ASN A 3 -8.51 -30.07 -6.44
N LEU A 4 -9.61 -30.20 -7.17
CA LEU A 4 -9.76 -29.56 -8.47
C LEU A 4 -10.12 -28.08 -8.24
N PRO A 5 -9.45 -27.12 -8.90
CA PRO A 5 -9.77 -25.70 -8.75
C PRO A 5 -11.21 -25.44 -9.18
N VAL A 6 -11.92 -24.56 -8.47
CA VAL A 6 -13.34 -24.22 -8.73
C VAL A 6 -13.57 -23.81 -10.19
N SER A 7 -12.58 -23.16 -10.83
CA SER A 7 -12.60 -22.81 -12.26
C SER A 7 -12.70 -24.03 -13.18
N SER A 8 -12.05 -25.16 -12.83
CA SER A 8 -12.13 -26.40 -13.60
C SER A 8 -13.50 -27.08 -13.48
N LEU A 9 -14.13 -27.01 -12.30
CA LEU A 9 -15.48 -27.52 -12.07
C LEU A 9 -16.52 -26.65 -12.80
N ILE A 10 -16.38 -25.33 -12.78
CA ILE A 10 -17.26 -24.40 -13.52
C ILE A 10 -17.12 -24.62 -15.03
N ARG A 11 -15.88 -24.82 -15.53
CA ARG A 11 -15.62 -25.15 -16.94
C ARG A 11 -16.21 -26.51 -17.31
N GLN A 12 -16.24 -27.49 -16.43
CA GLN A 12 -16.92 -28.77 -16.65
C GLN A 12 -18.45 -28.65 -16.62
N LEU A 13 -19.02 -27.81 -15.74
CA LEU A 13 -20.46 -27.58 -15.67
C LEU A 13 -21.01 -26.77 -16.85
N HIS A 14 -20.23 -25.83 -17.39
CA HIS A 14 -20.62 -25.03 -18.56
C HIS A 14 -20.10 -25.60 -19.89
N GLY A 15 -19.07 -26.46 -19.84
CA GLY A 15 -18.46 -27.15 -20.99
C GLY A 15 -18.80 -28.65 -21.08
N GLY A 16 -19.77 -29.13 -20.29
CA GLY A 16 -20.24 -30.51 -20.27
C GLY A 16 -21.18 -30.81 -21.43
N GLY A 17 -20.66 -30.77 -22.65
CA GLY A 17 -21.28 -31.29 -23.86
C GLY A 17 -20.21 -31.94 -24.72
N SER A 18 -19.82 -33.17 -24.40
CA SER A 18 -18.91 -33.97 -25.23
C SER A 18 -19.69 -34.70 -26.30
N GLY A 19 -19.47 -34.32 -27.56
CA GLY A 19 -19.87 -35.04 -28.76
C GLY A 19 -19.47 -34.22 -29.98
N GLU A 20 -18.43 -34.65 -30.67
CA GLU A 20 -18.07 -34.18 -32.02
C GLU A 20 -19.28 -34.25 -32.94
N GLU A 21 -19.59 -33.15 -33.63
CA GLU A 21 -20.04 -33.06 -35.03
C GLU A 21 -20.48 -31.61 -35.33
N ASP A 22 -19.84 -31.02 -36.34
CA ASP A 22 -20.34 -30.03 -37.29
C ASP A 22 -21.25 -28.87 -36.82
N GLY A 23 -20.73 -27.64 -37.04
CA GLY A 23 -21.49 -26.56 -37.68
C GLY A 23 -22.68 -25.96 -36.92
N ILE A 24 -22.50 -24.73 -36.43
CA ILE A 24 -23.58 -23.74 -36.27
C ILE A 24 -24.76 -24.25 -35.43
N GLU A 25 -24.52 -24.76 -34.22
CA GLU A 25 -25.63 -24.99 -33.29
C GLU A 25 -26.12 -23.66 -32.72
N SER A 26 -27.19 -23.18 -33.33
CA SER A 26 -27.98 -22.04 -32.91
C SER A 26 -28.22 -22.07 -31.40
N ARG A 27 -27.91 -20.96 -30.72
CA ARG A 27 -28.38 -20.66 -29.37
C ARG A 27 -29.84 -21.11 -29.25
N LYS A 28 -30.13 -22.23 -28.58
CA LYS A 28 -31.50 -22.61 -28.22
C LYS A 28 -32.11 -21.39 -27.56
N ARG A 29 -33.17 -20.83 -28.17
CA ARG A 29 -33.85 -19.66 -27.62
C ARG A 29 -34.30 -20.03 -26.22
N LYS A 30 -33.75 -19.36 -25.21
CA LYS A 30 -34.14 -19.57 -23.82
C LYS A 30 -35.65 -19.49 -23.71
N SER A 31 -36.26 -20.41 -22.95
CA SER A 31 -37.69 -20.32 -22.67
C SER A 31 -38.00 -18.97 -22.01
N LYS A 32 -39.20 -18.44 -22.22
CA LYS A 32 -39.64 -17.18 -21.58
C LYS A 32 -39.46 -17.25 -20.06
N ASP A 33 -39.68 -18.43 -19.48
CA ASP A 33 -39.52 -18.66 -18.05
C ASP A 33 -38.05 -18.68 -17.62
N GLU A 34 -37.14 -19.18 -18.45
CA GLU A 34 -35.69 -19.12 -18.18
C GLU A 34 -35.16 -17.69 -18.27
N TYR A 35 -35.66 -16.89 -19.21
CA TYR A 35 -35.30 -15.49 -19.33
C TYR A 35 -35.75 -14.69 -18.11
N ARG A 36 -37.00 -14.92 -17.65
CA ARG A 36 -37.52 -14.35 -16.40
C ARG A 36 -36.66 -14.75 -15.22
N ARG A 37 -36.41 -16.05 -15.05
CA ARG A 37 -35.53 -16.56 -13.98
C ARG A 37 -34.14 -15.93 -14.02
N GLN A 38 -33.55 -15.74 -15.20
CA GLN A 38 -32.24 -15.11 -15.32
C GLN A 38 -32.26 -13.63 -14.91
N LYS A 39 -33.31 -12.89 -15.29
CA LYS A 39 -33.47 -11.49 -14.89
C LYS A 39 -33.76 -11.35 -13.40
N ASP A 40 -34.64 -12.18 -12.84
CA ASP A 40 -34.91 -12.22 -11.41
C ASP A 40 -33.64 -12.55 -10.62
N LEU A 41 -32.81 -13.47 -11.11
CA LEU A 41 -31.53 -13.81 -10.49
C LEU A 41 -30.53 -12.65 -10.60
N GLU A 42 -30.49 -11.94 -11.73
CA GLU A 42 -29.67 -10.73 -11.90
C GLU A 42 -30.11 -9.61 -10.94
N GLU A 43 -31.41 -9.42 -10.74
CA GLU A 43 -31.97 -8.47 -9.76
C GLU A 43 -31.65 -8.88 -8.32
N GLN A 44 -31.78 -10.17 -7.97
CA GLN A 44 -31.38 -10.69 -6.67
C GLN A 44 -29.87 -10.54 -6.41
N ARG A 45 -29.04 -10.68 -7.45
CA ARG A 45 -27.60 -10.41 -7.37
C ARG A 45 -27.31 -8.94 -7.15
N LYS A 46 -27.99 -8.05 -7.87
CA LYS A 46 -27.89 -6.58 -7.66
C LYS A 46 -28.39 -6.18 -6.27
N ALA A 47 -29.36 -6.89 -5.72
CA ALA A 47 -29.84 -6.72 -4.36
C ALA A 47 -28.94 -7.39 -3.29
N GLY A 48 -27.88 -8.10 -3.70
CA GLY A 48 -26.96 -8.79 -2.78
C GLY A 48 -27.54 -10.02 -2.08
N THR A 49 -28.71 -10.51 -2.52
CA THR A 49 -29.37 -11.71 -1.96
C THR A 49 -28.81 -13.00 -2.58
N ALA A 50 -28.39 -12.94 -3.84
CA ALA A 50 -27.78 -14.06 -4.56
C ALA A 50 -26.27 -13.83 -4.78
N PRO A 51 -25.44 -14.88 -4.77
CA PRO A 51 -24.01 -14.75 -5.01
C PRO A 51 -23.71 -14.24 -6.43
N ALA A 52 -22.63 -13.48 -6.55
CA ALA A 52 -22.14 -12.96 -7.82
C ALA A 52 -21.84 -14.08 -8.82
N MET A 53 -21.79 -13.72 -10.10
CA MET A 53 -21.36 -14.66 -11.13
C MET A 53 -19.84 -14.79 -11.08
N VAL A 54 -19.30 -16.01 -11.11
CA VAL A 54 -17.84 -16.23 -11.07
C VAL A 54 -17.30 -16.32 -12.49
N ASP A 55 -16.21 -15.60 -12.77
CA ASP A 55 -15.48 -15.68 -14.04
C ASP A 55 -14.83 -17.06 -14.20
N VAL A 56 -15.14 -17.74 -15.31
CA VAL A 56 -14.64 -19.10 -15.59
C VAL A 56 -13.12 -19.14 -15.74
N GLU A 57 -12.50 -18.07 -16.25
CA GLU A 57 -11.06 -18.05 -16.49
C GLU A 57 -10.26 -17.59 -15.28
N THR A 58 -10.66 -16.48 -14.65
CA THR A 58 -9.89 -15.89 -13.56
C THR A 58 -10.31 -16.39 -12.18
N GLY A 59 -11.52 -16.97 -12.06
CA GLY A 59 -12.09 -17.37 -10.78
C GLY A 59 -12.54 -16.20 -9.90
N ASN A 60 -12.49 -14.96 -10.41
CA ASN A 60 -12.93 -13.77 -9.69
C ASN A 60 -14.43 -13.55 -9.87
N ASP A 61 -15.05 -12.89 -8.88
CA ASP A 61 -16.46 -12.50 -8.97
C ASP A 61 -16.66 -11.35 -9.96
N ILE A 62 -17.63 -11.51 -10.86
CA ILE A 62 -18.12 -10.47 -11.76
C ILE A 62 -19.15 -9.64 -11.01
N ASN A 63 -18.88 -8.35 -10.86
CA ASN A 63 -19.77 -7.42 -10.17
C ASN A 63 -21.14 -7.35 -10.89
N PRO A 64 -22.27 -7.69 -10.22
CA PRO A 64 -23.61 -7.65 -10.81
C PRO A 64 -24.11 -6.28 -11.28
N HIS A 65 -23.45 -5.20 -10.84
CA HIS A 65 -23.78 -3.84 -11.27
C HIS A 65 -23.11 -3.44 -12.59
N ILE A 66 -22.25 -4.29 -13.17
CA ILE A 66 -21.72 -4.08 -14.52
C ILE A 66 -22.88 -4.21 -15.52
N PRO A 67 -23.11 -3.21 -16.39
CA PRO A 67 -24.16 -3.31 -17.40
C PRO A 67 -23.97 -4.52 -18.33
N GLU A 68 -25.07 -5.14 -18.73
CA GLU A 68 -25.12 -6.35 -19.54
C GLU A 68 -24.31 -6.26 -20.84
N PHE A 69 -24.22 -5.08 -21.47
CA PHE A 69 -23.46 -4.88 -22.71
C PHE A 69 -21.93 -4.88 -22.51
N ILE A 70 -21.45 -4.60 -21.29
CA ILE A 70 -20.02 -4.70 -20.94
C ILE A 70 -19.69 -6.13 -20.51
N GLU A 71 -20.57 -6.73 -19.70
CA GLU A 71 -20.40 -8.08 -19.16
C GLU A 71 -20.43 -9.15 -20.26
N LYS A 72 -21.36 -9.05 -21.21
CA LYS A 72 -21.52 -10.05 -22.26
C LYS A 72 -20.31 -10.07 -23.20
N THR A 73 -19.70 -11.24 -23.31
CA THR A 73 -18.68 -11.52 -24.32
C THR A 73 -19.33 -11.51 -25.72
N PRO A 74 -18.81 -10.71 -26.66
CA PRO A 74 -19.30 -10.72 -28.03
C PRO A 74 -18.86 -12.00 -28.76
N TRP A 75 -19.59 -12.38 -29.80
CA TRP A 75 -19.44 -13.67 -30.49
C TRP A 75 -18.05 -13.92 -31.10
N TYR A 76 -17.31 -12.86 -31.45
CA TYR A 76 -15.98 -12.95 -32.05
C TYR A 76 -14.87 -13.18 -31.02
N VAL A 77 -15.17 -13.12 -29.72
CA VAL A 77 -14.24 -13.52 -28.66
C VAL A 77 -14.65 -14.91 -28.17
N PRO A 78 -13.84 -15.95 -28.42
CA PRO A 78 -14.16 -17.30 -27.96
C PRO A 78 -14.22 -17.30 -26.42
N SER A 79 -15.37 -17.66 -25.88
CA SER A 79 -15.60 -17.76 -24.44
C SER A 79 -16.43 -19.00 -24.16
N THR A 80 -15.98 -19.81 -23.20
CA THR A 80 -16.69 -21.02 -22.74
C THR A 80 -17.74 -20.71 -21.66
N GLY A 81 -17.89 -19.44 -21.28
CA GLY A 81 -18.77 -19.00 -20.21
C GLY A 81 -18.61 -17.51 -19.91
N PRO A 82 -19.21 -17.02 -18.80
CA PRO A 82 -19.12 -15.63 -18.41
C PRO A 82 -17.69 -15.25 -18.02
N THR A 83 -17.16 -14.20 -18.66
CA THR A 83 -15.82 -13.68 -18.40
C THR A 83 -15.74 -12.21 -18.78
N LEU A 84 -14.87 -11.46 -18.11
CA LEU A 84 -14.60 -10.05 -18.42
C LEU A 84 -13.27 -9.86 -19.18
N LYS A 85 -12.68 -10.95 -19.69
CA LYS A 85 -11.38 -10.91 -20.38
C LYS A 85 -11.37 -10.07 -21.65
N HIS A 86 -12.49 -10.00 -22.39
CA HIS A 86 -12.59 -9.16 -23.59
C HIS A 86 -12.49 -7.67 -23.30
N GLN A 87 -12.70 -7.24 -22.04
CA GLN A 87 -12.54 -5.85 -21.61
C GLN A 87 -11.11 -5.54 -21.16
N ARG A 88 -10.23 -6.55 -21.02
CA ARG A 88 -8.83 -6.32 -20.69
C ARG A 88 -8.10 -5.68 -21.89
N PRO A 89 -7.02 -4.91 -21.65
CA PRO A 89 -6.26 -4.30 -22.73
C PRO A 89 -5.80 -5.33 -23.78
N HIS A 90 -6.27 -5.18 -25.03
CA HIS A 90 -5.94 -6.11 -26.11
C HIS A 90 -4.46 -6.04 -26.49
N PRO A 91 -3.78 -7.19 -26.70
CA PRO A 91 -2.35 -7.21 -27.05
C PRO A 91 -2.04 -6.46 -28.35
N GLU A 92 -2.92 -6.52 -29.35
CA GLU A 92 -2.74 -5.83 -30.63
C GLU A 92 -2.74 -4.29 -30.54
N ARG A 93 -3.42 -3.74 -29.52
CA ARG A 93 -3.47 -2.29 -29.29
C ARG A 93 -2.35 -1.81 -28.38
N GLN A 94 -1.70 -2.72 -27.67
CA GLN A 94 -0.58 -2.39 -26.81
C GLN A 94 0.67 -2.17 -27.67
N LYS A 95 1.17 -0.94 -27.68
CA LYS A 95 2.46 -0.64 -28.30
C LYS A 95 3.56 -1.10 -27.37
N GLN A 96 4.55 -1.81 -27.90
CA GLN A 96 5.76 -2.13 -27.16
C GLN A 96 6.61 -0.86 -27.08
N MET A 97 6.62 -0.27 -25.89
CA MET A 97 7.36 0.96 -25.62
C MET A 97 8.74 0.61 -25.09
N SER A 98 9.76 1.37 -25.50
CA SER A 98 11.11 1.28 -24.97
C SER A 98 11.14 1.63 -23.49
N SER A 99 12.05 0.99 -22.73
CA SER A 99 12.20 1.24 -21.30
C SER A 99 12.84 2.61 -21.02
N VAL A 100 12.72 3.13 -19.79
CA VAL A 100 13.30 4.43 -19.41
C VAL A 100 14.84 4.44 -19.53
N ALA A 101 15.48 3.30 -19.35
CA ALA A 101 16.94 3.17 -19.45
C ALA A 101 17.44 3.09 -20.91
N GLU A 102 16.56 2.74 -21.85
CA GLU A 102 16.93 2.60 -23.25
C GLU A 102 16.92 3.97 -23.93
N TRP A 103 18.12 4.47 -24.22
CA TRP A 103 18.31 5.66 -25.02
C TRP A 103 19.25 5.41 -26.19
N TYR A 104 19.25 6.33 -27.15
CA TYR A 104 20.17 6.29 -28.28
C TYR A 104 21.62 6.33 -27.79
N PRO A 105 22.49 5.42 -28.27
CA PRO A 105 23.91 5.48 -27.96
C PRO A 105 24.48 6.79 -28.50
N LYS A 106 25.16 7.55 -27.63
CA LYS A 106 25.85 8.80 -27.99
C LYS A 106 27.33 8.51 -28.23
N GLY A 107 27.94 9.25 -29.14
CA GLY A 107 29.35 9.09 -29.50
C GLY A 107 29.56 8.21 -30.74
N THR A 108 30.81 7.83 -30.98
CA THR A 108 31.22 6.99 -32.10
C THR A 108 31.73 5.65 -31.59
N THR A 109 31.74 4.65 -32.47
CA THR A 109 32.44 3.41 -32.21
C THR A 109 33.94 3.73 -32.18
N GLU A 110 34.64 3.52 -31.07
CA GLU A 110 36.07 3.84 -30.91
C GLU A 110 37.01 3.13 -31.93
N ARG A 111 36.47 2.34 -32.85
CA ARG A 111 37.17 1.62 -33.89
C ARG A 111 37.34 2.51 -35.12
N VAL A 112 38.59 2.73 -35.51
CA VAL A 112 38.97 3.50 -36.69
C VAL A 112 39.50 2.56 -37.78
N ALA A 113 39.05 2.76 -39.01
CA ALA A 113 39.58 2.05 -40.16
C ALA A 113 40.88 2.70 -40.67
N PHE A 114 41.85 1.90 -41.11
CA PHE A 114 43.12 2.40 -41.65
C PHE A 114 43.05 2.85 -43.12
N LYS A 115 42.03 2.43 -43.85
CA LYS A 115 41.81 2.75 -45.26
C LYS A 115 40.36 3.08 -45.51
N TYR A 116 40.11 3.92 -46.53
CA TYR A 116 38.77 4.23 -46.99
C TYR A 116 38.06 2.95 -47.43
N ARG A 117 36.79 2.82 -47.06
CA ARG A 117 35.92 1.70 -47.43
C ARG A 117 34.84 2.22 -48.38
N ASP A 118 34.49 1.39 -49.35
CA ASP A 118 33.42 1.72 -50.29
C ASP A 118 32.09 1.91 -49.55
N GLY A 119 31.39 3.00 -49.86
CA GLY A 119 30.15 3.38 -49.17
C GLY A 119 30.36 4.23 -47.91
N ALA A 120 31.60 4.44 -47.47
CA ALA A 120 31.90 5.39 -46.39
C ALA A 120 31.80 6.85 -46.87
N CYS A 121 31.65 7.77 -45.93
CA CYS A 121 31.58 9.20 -46.22
C CYS A 121 32.84 9.67 -46.97
N GLN A 122 32.68 10.28 -48.15
CA GLN A 122 33.79 10.76 -48.97
C GLN A 122 34.67 11.83 -48.27
N ASN A 123 34.13 12.53 -47.25
CA ASN A 123 34.86 13.54 -46.51
C ASN A 123 35.76 12.94 -45.41
N CYS A 124 35.16 12.26 -44.44
CA CYS A 124 35.84 11.77 -43.24
C CYS A 124 36.16 10.27 -43.24
N GLY A 125 35.54 9.46 -44.11
CA GLY A 125 35.78 8.02 -44.19
C GLY A 125 35.03 7.15 -43.18
N ALA A 126 34.13 7.72 -42.35
CA ALA A 126 33.26 6.96 -41.46
C ALA A 126 32.04 6.36 -42.20
N LEU A 127 31.53 5.24 -41.68
CA LEU A 127 30.23 4.68 -42.06
C LEU A 127 29.13 5.19 -41.12
N GLY A 128 27.93 5.38 -41.68
CA GLY A 128 26.74 5.83 -40.96
C GLY A 128 26.06 7.05 -41.56
N HIS A 129 26.82 7.89 -42.28
CA HIS A 129 26.30 9.11 -42.91
C HIS A 129 26.93 9.40 -44.28
N ASN A 130 26.27 10.28 -45.04
CA ASN A 130 26.72 10.76 -46.35
C ASN A 130 27.55 12.05 -46.23
N ARG A 131 28.32 12.39 -47.27
CA ARG A 131 29.14 13.62 -47.32
C ARG A 131 28.40 14.91 -46.94
N LYS A 132 27.13 15.03 -47.31
CA LYS A 132 26.30 16.22 -47.00
C LYS A 132 25.96 16.35 -45.51
N ASN A 133 25.85 15.23 -44.82
CA ASN A 133 25.49 15.16 -43.39
C ASN A 133 26.73 14.81 -42.54
N CYS A 134 27.92 15.19 -43.00
CA CYS A 134 29.17 14.90 -42.30
C CYS A 134 29.34 15.84 -41.10
N PHE A 135 29.68 15.28 -39.94
CA PHE A 135 29.94 16.03 -38.71
C PHE A 135 31.33 16.69 -38.72
N GLU A 136 32.24 16.22 -39.56
CA GLU A 136 33.56 16.83 -39.71
C GLU A 136 33.55 18.01 -40.68
N LYS A 137 34.48 18.95 -40.45
CA LYS A 137 34.72 20.08 -41.35
C LYS A 137 34.92 19.57 -42.80
N PRO A 138 34.24 20.14 -43.80
CA PRO A 138 34.46 19.80 -45.20
C PRO A 138 35.93 19.99 -45.59
N ARG A 139 36.57 18.92 -46.05
CA ARG A 139 37.96 18.91 -46.52
C ARG A 139 38.01 19.27 -48.01
N LEU A 140 39.10 19.93 -48.42
CA LEU A 140 39.34 20.23 -49.84
C LEU A 140 39.58 18.93 -50.64
N VAL A 141 40.40 18.05 -50.08
CA VAL A 141 40.61 16.68 -50.58
C VAL A 141 40.06 15.73 -49.51
N GLY A 142 39.07 14.92 -49.89
CA GLY A 142 38.39 14.00 -48.99
C GLY A 142 39.21 12.75 -48.66
N ALA A 143 38.81 12.05 -47.59
CA ALA A 143 39.42 10.80 -47.17
C ALA A 143 39.38 9.70 -48.23
N ASN A 144 38.45 9.79 -49.20
CA ASN A 144 38.37 8.87 -50.33
C ASN A 144 39.60 8.88 -51.25
N PHE A 145 40.31 10.02 -51.34
CA PHE A 145 41.52 10.15 -52.16
C PHE A 145 42.81 10.05 -51.33
N THR A 146 42.81 10.54 -50.09
CA THR A 146 44.04 10.62 -49.27
C THR A 146 44.22 9.48 -48.29
N ASN A 147 43.17 8.70 -47.98
CA ASN A 147 43.17 7.67 -46.92
C ASN A 147 43.69 8.18 -45.55
N SER A 148 43.72 9.49 -45.34
CA SER A 148 44.30 10.12 -44.16
C SER A 148 43.22 10.62 -43.21
N ASN A 149 43.47 10.51 -41.91
CA ASN A 149 42.58 10.94 -40.82
C ASN A 149 41.16 10.40 -41.01
N ILE A 150 41.01 9.07 -40.98
CA ILE A 150 39.70 8.42 -41.07
C ILE A 150 39.00 8.54 -39.72
N ALA A 151 37.76 9.00 -39.73
CA ALA A 151 36.94 9.11 -38.53
C ALA A 151 36.46 7.73 -38.05
N PRO A 152 36.27 7.54 -36.73
CA PRO A 152 35.58 6.37 -36.18
C PRO A 152 34.15 6.25 -36.74
N ASP A 153 33.63 5.03 -36.85
CA ASP A 153 32.29 4.78 -37.39
C ASP A 153 31.19 5.21 -36.41
N ASP A 154 30.05 5.67 -36.93
CA ASP A 154 28.89 6.03 -36.09
C ASP A 154 28.18 4.77 -35.56
N HIS A 155 27.54 4.88 -34.40
CA HIS A 155 26.67 3.81 -33.90
C HIS A 155 25.40 3.67 -34.76
N VAL A 156 24.96 2.43 -34.97
CA VAL A 156 23.64 2.16 -35.55
C VAL A 156 22.57 2.49 -34.51
N LEU A 157 21.75 3.50 -34.80
CA LEU A 157 20.70 3.96 -33.89
C LEU A 157 19.52 2.98 -33.87
N PRO A 158 19.06 2.50 -32.70
CA PRO A 158 17.88 1.66 -32.60
C PRO A 158 16.59 2.47 -32.86
N SER A 159 15.54 1.83 -33.39
CA SER A 159 14.23 2.47 -33.55
C SER A 159 13.43 2.40 -32.24
N LEU A 160 13.59 3.42 -31.38
CA LEU A 160 12.92 3.47 -30.08
C LEU A 160 11.47 3.97 -30.21
N GLN A 161 10.52 3.21 -29.68
CA GLN A 161 9.11 3.63 -29.58
C GLN A 161 8.85 4.17 -28.18
N MET A 162 8.69 5.48 -28.06
CA MET A 162 8.56 6.16 -26.77
C MET A 162 7.23 6.93 -26.66
N GLY A 163 6.79 7.13 -25.41
CA GLY A 163 5.58 7.87 -25.07
C GLY A 163 5.72 9.37 -25.32
N TYR A 164 4.67 10.13 -25.04
CA TYR A 164 4.73 11.60 -25.15
C TYR A 164 5.75 12.18 -24.16
N ASP A 165 5.68 11.73 -22.90
CA ASP A 165 6.54 12.20 -21.81
C ASP A 165 7.99 11.71 -22.03
N ALA A 166 8.17 10.41 -22.30
CA ALA A 166 9.49 9.83 -22.53
C ALA A 166 10.24 10.50 -23.70
N LYS A 167 9.57 10.91 -24.79
CA LYS A 167 10.23 11.66 -25.88
C LYS A 167 10.70 13.06 -25.47
N ARG A 168 10.04 13.67 -24.49
CA ARG A 168 10.28 15.05 -24.02
C ARG A 168 11.01 15.11 -22.70
N ASP A 169 11.37 13.96 -22.15
CA ASP A 169 12.13 13.93 -20.91
C ASP A 169 13.49 14.59 -21.14
N ARG A 170 13.74 15.63 -20.35
CA ARG A 170 14.98 16.38 -20.37
C ARG A 170 16.16 15.51 -19.94
N TRP A 171 15.91 14.50 -19.13
CA TRP A 171 16.93 13.62 -18.54
C TRP A 171 17.17 12.34 -19.34
N ASN A 172 16.76 12.30 -20.61
CA ASN A 172 17.03 11.16 -21.49
C ASN A 172 18.54 10.94 -21.72
N GLY A 173 18.98 9.71 -21.43
CA GLY A 173 20.40 9.33 -21.50
C GLY A 173 21.25 9.96 -20.39
N TYR A 174 20.65 10.24 -19.23
CA TYR A 174 21.37 10.64 -18.02
C TYR A 174 22.18 9.46 -17.46
N ASN A 175 23.47 9.69 -17.19
CA ASN A 175 24.28 8.71 -16.46
C ASN A 175 24.13 8.96 -14.95
N ALA A 176 23.73 7.93 -14.19
CA ALA A 176 23.58 8.03 -12.75
C ALA A 176 24.92 8.35 -12.04
N GLU A 177 26.04 7.99 -12.64
CA GLU A 177 27.38 8.29 -12.11
C GLU A 177 27.71 9.79 -12.12
N ASP A 178 27.14 10.56 -13.05
CA ASP A 178 27.36 12.01 -13.14
C ASP A 178 26.83 12.74 -11.88
N TYR A 179 25.89 12.12 -11.15
CA TYR A 179 25.39 12.65 -9.88
C TYR A 179 26.48 12.72 -8.79
N SER A 180 27.53 11.90 -8.90
CA SER A 180 28.66 11.94 -7.97
C SER A 180 29.38 13.29 -7.96
N LEU A 181 29.40 14.00 -9.10
CA LEU A 181 29.97 15.35 -9.19
C LEU A 181 29.18 16.35 -8.34
N VAL A 182 27.85 16.25 -8.37
CA VAL A 182 26.96 17.08 -7.54
C VAL A 182 27.19 16.77 -6.06
N ALA A 183 27.29 15.48 -5.69
CA ALA A 183 27.60 15.09 -4.32
C ALA A 183 28.94 15.68 -3.84
N ALA A 184 29.99 15.63 -4.67
CA ALA A 184 31.29 16.22 -4.36
C ALA A 184 31.26 17.74 -4.24
N GLU A 185 30.40 18.43 -4.99
CA GLU A 185 30.17 19.88 -4.83
C GLU A 185 29.53 20.20 -3.47
N PHE A 186 28.54 19.40 -3.04
CA PHE A 186 27.92 19.55 -1.72
C PHE A 186 28.91 19.26 -0.58
N GLU A 187 29.77 18.26 -0.72
CA GLU A 187 30.83 17.96 0.26
C GLU A 187 31.77 19.16 0.45
N LYS A 188 32.25 19.76 -0.65
CA LYS A 188 33.08 20.98 -0.59
C LYS A 188 32.33 22.16 0.03
N MET A 189 31.05 22.31 -0.26
CA MET A 189 30.23 23.36 0.37
C MET A 189 30.07 23.16 1.88
N GLU A 190 29.92 21.92 2.35
CA GLU A 190 29.87 21.62 3.77
C GLU A 190 31.23 21.83 4.47
N GLU A 191 32.34 21.53 3.80
CA GLU A 191 33.68 21.85 4.29
C GLU A 191 33.90 23.36 4.43
N THR A 192 33.53 24.16 3.43
CA THR A 192 33.64 25.62 3.52
C THR A 192 32.71 26.19 4.59
N ARG A 193 31.48 25.67 4.73
CA ARG A 193 30.58 26.05 5.84
C ARG A 193 31.17 25.76 7.21
N LYS A 194 31.84 24.60 7.38
CA LYS A 194 32.53 24.26 8.63
C LYS A 194 33.69 25.22 8.91
N LEU A 195 34.47 25.58 7.90
CA LEU A 195 35.57 26.54 8.04
C LEU A 195 35.05 27.93 8.41
N ILE A 196 34.03 28.43 7.72
CA ILE A 196 33.40 29.73 8.03
C ILE A 196 32.84 29.71 9.46
N ARG A 197 32.16 28.64 9.87
CA ARG A 197 31.65 28.51 11.25
C ARG A 197 32.80 28.50 12.28
N ALA A 198 33.91 27.83 11.96
CA ALA A 198 35.09 27.80 12.84
C ALA A 198 35.81 29.16 12.91
N GLU A 199 35.86 29.91 11.81
CA GLU A 199 36.38 31.28 11.78
C GLU A 199 35.48 32.22 12.59
N GLN A 200 34.16 32.15 12.41
CA GLN A 200 33.18 32.90 13.20
C GLN A 200 33.28 32.60 14.69
N LEU A 201 33.44 31.33 15.08
CA LEU A 201 33.65 30.94 16.48
C LEU A 201 34.98 31.46 17.04
N LYS A 202 36.03 31.54 16.22
CA LYS A 202 37.32 32.13 16.64
C LYS A 202 37.23 33.64 16.82
N GLU A 203 36.56 34.33 15.90
CA GLU A 203 36.33 35.78 15.94
C GLU A 203 35.42 36.16 17.11
N ALA A 204 34.33 35.41 17.35
CA ALA A 204 33.47 35.59 18.52
C ALA A 204 34.18 35.24 19.85
N GLY A 205 35.10 34.26 19.82
CA GLY A 205 35.92 33.87 20.98
C GLY A 205 37.01 34.88 21.38
N GLU A 206 37.18 35.97 20.63
CA GLU A 206 38.04 37.10 21.00
C GLU A 206 37.29 38.24 21.71
N GLU A 207 35.95 38.33 21.60
CA GLU A 207 35.16 39.36 22.29
C GLU A 207 34.54 38.91 23.63
N ASP A 208 34.29 37.60 23.85
CA ASP A 208 33.63 37.09 25.08
C ASP A 208 34.50 36.18 25.97
N LYS A 209 35.78 36.51 26.17
CA LYS A 209 36.58 35.95 27.29
C LYS A 209 36.31 36.66 28.62
N LYS A 210 35.04 36.95 28.92
CA LYS A 210 34.58 37.50 30.21
C LYS A 210 33.13 37.13 30.56
N ALA A 211 32.78 35.84 30.50
CA ALA A 211 31.71 35.31 31.35
C ALA A 211 31.95 33.81 31.57
N GLU A 212 31.93 33.41 32.84
CA GLU A 212 32.10 32.04 33.31
C GLU A 212 30.92 31.14 32.91
N GLU A 213 31.20 29.83 32.84
CA GLU A 213 30.27 28.71 33.06
C GLU A 213 28.77 28.96 32.77
N ASP A 214 28.35 28.79 31.51
CA ASP A 214 26.95 28.46 31.21
C ASP A 214 26.91 27.16 30.38
N GLU A 215 26.42 26.10 31.02
CA GLU A 215 26.07 24.78 30.46
C GLU A 215 24.97 24.84 29.37
N ASP A 216 24.56 26.05 28.94
CA ASP A 216 23.45 26.30 28.03
C ASP A 216 23.86 26.51 26.56
N ILE A 217 25.18 26.63 26.24
CA ILE A 217 25.65 26.75 24.84
C ILE A 217 25.33 25.51 23.99
N TYR A 218 25.22 24.33 24.61
CA TYR A 218 24.84 23.10 23.90
C TYR A 218 23.32 22.89 23.81
N ALA A 219 22.50 23.76 24.42
CA ALA A 219 21.05 23.70 24.30
C ALA A 219 20.53 24.42 23.03
N GLU A 220 21.29 25.36 22.46
CA GLU A 220 20.88 26.09 21.25
C GLU A 220 21.10 25.30 19.94
N ASP A 221 22.02 24.33 19.94
CA ASP A 221 22.27 23.47 18.76
C ASP A 221 21.29 22.28 18.65
N ALA A 222 20.35 22.17 19.60
CA ALA A 222 19.15 21.34 19.49
C ALA A 222 18.01 22.03 18.71
N SER A 223 18.30 23.13 18.01
CA SER A 223 17.39 23.66 16.99
C SER A 223 17.38 22.70 15.80
N ALA A 224 16.53 21.68 15.89
CA ALA A 224 16.23 20.81 14.77
C ALA A 224 15.94 21.69 13.53
N PRO A 225 16.61 21.44 12.38
CA PRO A 225 16.45 22.27 11.20
C PRO A 225 14.96 22.36 10.82
N GLY A 226 14.36 23.54 11.04
CA GLY A 226 12.92 23.77 10.93
C GLY A 226 12.27 24.56 12.07
N GLN A 227 13.00 24.89 13.15
CA GLN A 227 12.50 25.71 14.27
C GLN A 227 13.23 27.06 14.47
N SER A 228 13.79 27.66 13.41
CA SER A 228 14.16 29.07 13.48
C SER A 228 12.88 29.91 13.55
N VAL A 229 12.43 30.18 14.78
CA VAL A 229 11.43 31.21 15.04
C VAL A 229 12.13 32.55 14.85
N ASP A 230 11.97 33.13 13.66
CA ASP A 230 12.44 34.49 13.39
C ASP A 230 11.93 35.43 14.51
N MET A 231 12.87 36.05 15.22
CA MET A 231 12.63 36.97 16.35
C MET A 231 12.13 38.35 15.89
N ASP A 232 11.42 38.45 14.76
CA ASP A 232 10.80 39.69 14.31
C ASP A 232 9.28 39.64 14.53
N SER A 233 8.80 40.45 15.47
CA SER A 233 7.39 40.47 15.94
C SER A 233 6.37 40.84 14.86
N ARG A 234 6.82 41.38 13.72
CA ARG A 234 5.98 41.99 12.68
C ARG A 234 5.69 41.05 11.50
N THR A 235 6.46 39.98 11.34
CA THR A 235 6.28 38.91 10.34
C THR A 235 5.92 37.57 10.99
N ARG A 236 5.48 37.59 12.26
CA ARG A 236 5.11 36.42 13.08
C ARG A 236 3.86 35.71 12.56
N ILE A 237 3.95 35.17 11.34
CA ILE A 237 3.04 34.18 10.78
C ILE A 237 3.33 32.90 11.55
N THR A 238 2.73 32.77 12.73
CA THR A 238 2.76 31.56 13.55
C THR A 238 1.87 30.49 12.92
N VAL A 239 2.08 30.17 11.64
CA VAL A 239 1.53 28.94 11.06
C VAL A 239 2.42 27.80 11.56
N ARG A 240 2.38 27.55 12.87
CA ARG A 240 2.85 26.27 13.40
C ARG A 240 2.00 25.22 12.70
N ASN A 241 2.65 24.22 12.12
CA ASN A 241 1.93 23.07 11.59
C ASN A 241 1.03 22.52 12.70
N LEU A 242 -0.29 22.53 12.49
CA LEU A 242 -1.28 22.05 13.48
C LEU A 242 -1.11 20.56 13.80
N ARG A 243 -0.44 19.83 12.90
CA ARG A 243 -0.11 18.43 13.11
C ARG A 243 1.01 18.32 14.13
N ILE A 244 0.67 17.75 15.27
CA ILE A 244 1.59 17.27 16.30
C ILE A 244 2.51 16.23 15.65
N ARG A 245 3.83 16.41 15.78
CA ARG A 245 4.84 15.57 15.09
C ARG A 245 5.13 14.29 15.87
N GLU A 246 4.92 14.34 17.17
CA GLU A 246 5.06 13.26 18.16
C GLU A 246 4.00 12.17 17.93
N ASP A 247 2.82 12.55 17.46
CA ASP A 247 1.72 11.64 17.16
C ASP A 247 1.85 11.04 15.75
N THR A 248 2.20 9.76 15.70
CA THR A 248 2.24 8.99 14.45
C THR A 248 0.83 8.73 13.94
N ALA A 249 0.64 8.86 12.63
CA ALA A 249 -0.66 8.56 12.01
C ALA A 249 -0.92 7.05 12.04
N LYS A 250 -2.18 6.64 12.27
CA LYS A 250 -2.58 5.23 12.43
C LYS A 250 -2.06 4.31 11.30
N TYR A 251 -2.14 4.75 10.05
CA TYR A 251 -1.69 3.96 8.88
C TYR A 251 -0.16 3.88 8.72
N LEU A 252 0.62 4.59 9.53
CA LEU A 252 2.09 4.52 9.50
C LEU A 252 2.67 3.53 10.53
N TYR A 253 1.82 2.99 11.41
CA TYR A 253 2.24 1.98 12.40
C TYR A 253 2.68 0.66 11.74
N SER A 254 2.01 0.26 10.65
CA SER A 254 2.44 -0.84 9.77
C SER A 254 2.41 -0.36 8.32
N LEU A 255 3.52 -0.55 7.62
CA LEU A 255 3.66 -0.23 6.19
C LEU A 255 3.34 -1.43 5.29
N ASP A 256 2.99 -2.57 5.90
CA ASP A 256 2.67 -3.79 5.17
C ASP A 256 1.33 -3.63 4.45
N SER A 257 1.28 -3.95 3.16
CA SER A 257 0.07 -3.77 2.35
C SER A 257 -1.11 -4.64 2.83
N ASN A 258 -0.82 -5.78 3.47
CA ASN A 258 -1.81 -6.69 4.05
C ASN A 258 -2.02 -6.47 5.56
N GLY A 259 -1.58 -5.32 6.09
CA GLY A 259 -1.76 -4.94 7.48
C GLY A 259 -3.20 -4.57 7.83
N ALA A 260 -3.38 -3.96 9.01
CA ALA A 260 -4.68 -3.49 9.46
C ALA A 260 -5.25 -2.42 8.51
N TYR A 261 -6.50 -2.61 8.07
CA TYR A 261 -7.16 -1.65 7.19
C TYR A 261 -7.44 -0.32 7.92
N TYR A 262 -6.96 0.77 7.33
CA TYR A 262 -7.27 2.14 7.73
C TYR A 262 -8.29 2.74 6.76
N ASP A 263 -9.43 3.20 7.29
CA ASP A 263 -10.41 3.96 6.50
C ASP A 263 -10.04 5.45 6.54
N PRO A 264 -9.55 6.05 5.43
CA PRO A 264 -9.17 7.46 5.41
C PRO A 264 -10.37 8.41 5.52
N LYS A 265 -11.60 7.94 5.30
CA LYS A 265 -12.82 8.76 5.37
C LYS A 265 -13.19 9.05 6.82
N SER A 266 -13.37 7.99 7.61
CA SER A 266 -13.67 8.09 9.05
C SER A 266 -12.42 8.26 9.91
N ARG A 267 -11.22 8.12 9.33
CA ARG A 267 -9.93 8.13 10.03
C ARG A 267 -9.83 7.05 11.11
N SER A 268 -10.49 5.92 10.87
CA SER A 268 -10.57 4.81 11.83
C SER A 268 -9.73 3.62 11.40
N MET A 269 -9.00 3.04 12.35
CA MET A 269 -8.32 1.74 12.19
C MET A 269 -8.95 0.74 13.15
N ARG A 270 -9.60 -0.29 12.60
CA ARG A 270 -10.40 -1.24 13.40
C ARG A 270 -9.51 -2.28 14.10
N GLU A 271 -8.69 -2.96 13.31
CA GLU A 271 -7.80 -4.03 13.76
C GLU A 271 -6.48 -3.47 14.32
N ASN A 272 -5.78 -4.29 15.10
CA ASN A 272 -4.45 -3.96 15.60
C ASN A 272 -3.41 -4.02 14.45
N PRO A 273 -2.63 -2.96 14.20
CA PRO A 273 -1.56 -2.98 13.19
C PRO A 273 -0.43 -3.97 13.51
N TYR A 274 -0.29 -4.42 14.76
CA TYR A 274 0.82 -5.26 15.23
C TYR A 274 0.48 -6.76 15.42
N LYS A 275 -0.69 -7.21 14.96
CA LYS A 275 -1.24 -8.55 15.26
C LYS A 275 -0.29 -9.74 14.98
N ASN A 276 0.64 -9.60 14.03
CA ASN A 276 1.56 -10.67 13.60
C ASN A 276 3.05 -10.28 13.73
N VAL A 277 3.37 -9.21 14.45
CA VAL A 277 4.76 -8.74 14.58
C VAL A 277 5.31 -9.14 15.96
N PRO A 278 6.21 -10.12 16.05
CA PRO A 278 6.77 -10.55 17.33
C PRO A 278 7.62 -9.42 17.96
N GLY A 279 7.50 -9.23 19.28
CA GLY A 279 8.31 -8.27 20.04
C GLY A 279 7.82 -6.82 20.05
N LYS A 280 6.66 -6.52 19.43
CA LYS A 280 6.06 -5.16 19.43
C LYS A 280 4.87 -4.98 20.37
N GLU A 281 4.80 -5.78 21.43
CA GLU A 281 3.68 -5.76 22.38
C GLU A 281 3.60 -4.44 23.16
N GLU A 282 4.74 -3.81 23.46
CA GLU A 282 4.80 -2.50 24.12
C GLU A 282 4.33 -1.36 23.20
N GLU A 283 4.61 -1.42 21.90
CA GLU A 283 4.09 -0.46 20.92
C GLU A 283 2.59 -0.67 20.67
N ALA A 284 2.13 -1.92 20.73
CA ALA A 284 0.71 -2.24 20.65
C ALA A 284 -0.09 -1.66 21.83
N ALA A 285 0.55 -1.34 22.96
CA ALA A 285 -0.11 -0.61 24.05
C ALA A 285 -0.50 0.82 23.65
N LYS A 286 0.25 1.47 22.74
CA LYS A 286 -0.09 2.80 22.22
C LYS A 286 -1.28 2.75 21.27
N LEU A 287 -1.34 1.73 20.41
CA LEU A 287 -2.42 1.54 19.46
C LEU A 287 -2.67 0.04 19.21
N SER A 288 -3.62 -0.53 19.95
CA SER A 288 -4.08 -1.92 19.80
C SER A 288 -5.30 -2.05 18.88
N GLY A 289 -5.61 -1.01 18.11
CA GLY A 289 -6.80 -0.91 17.26
C GLY A 289 -8.01 -0.32 18.00
N GLU A 290 -8.91 0.31 17.26
CA GLU A 290 -10.11 0.92 17.87
C GLU A 290 -11.10 -0.10 18.40
N ASN A 291 -11.18 -1.30 17.82
CA ASN A 291 -12.09 -2.33 18.32
C ASN A 291 -11.74 -2.74 19.75
N PHE A 292 -10.45 -2.74 20.11
CA PHE A 292 -10.02 -2.99 21.48
C PHE A 292 -10.53 -1.88 22.42
N MET A 293 -10.26 -0.61 22.09
CA MET A 293 -10.67 0.53 22.93
C MET A 293 -12.20 0.70 23.05
N ARG A 294 -12.97 0.31 22.02
CA ARG A 294 -14.44 0.48 22.00
C ARG A 294 -15.18 -0.34 23.05
N PHE A 295 -14.63 -1.49 23.47
CA PHE A 295 -15.26 -2.39 24.43
C PHE A 295 -14.58 -2.40 25.81
N THR A 296 -13.55 -1.57 26.00
CA THR A 296 -12.85 -1.43 27.28
C THR A 296 -13.46 -0.33 28.16
N GLY A 297 -13.31 -0.46 29.48
CA GLY A 297 -13.77 0.53 30.46
C GLY A 297 -15.26 0.39 30.82
N GLU A 298 -15.90 1.52 31.11
CA GLU A 298 -17.28 1.59 31.62
C GLU A 298 -18.35 1.06 30.63
N VAL A 299 -18.00 0.92 29.35
CA VAL A 299 -18.88 0.35 28.33
C VAL A 299 -19.27 -1.09 28.70
N ALA A 300 -18.36 -1.87 29.28
CA ALA A 300 -18.66 -3.24 29.73
C ALA A 300 -19.70 -3.22 30.87
N ASP A 301 -19.52 -2.35 31.86
CA ASP A 301 -20.44 -2.24 33.00
C ASP A 301 -21.82 -1.73 32.59
N ALA A 302 -21.88 -0.82 31.62
CA ALA A 302 -23.12 -0.31 31.03
C ALA A 302 -23.85 -1.39 30.22
N ASN A 303 -23.12 -2.19 29.43
CA ASN A 303 -23.68 -3.33 28.72
C ASN A 303 -24.23 -4.37 29.71
N ASP A 304 -23.50 -4.67 30.78
CA ASP A 304 -23.96 -5.57 31.84
C ASP A 304 -25.20 -5.04 32.57
N ALA A 305 -25.27 -3.72 32.78
CA ALA A 305 -26.44 -3.06 33.35
C ALA A 305 -27.66 -3.15 32.41
N GLN A 306 -27.45 -2.99 31.10
CA GLN A 306 -28.49 -3.16 30.09
C GLN A 306 -28.98 -4.61 30.02
N MET A 307 -28.07 -5.59 30.06
CA MET A 307 -28.42 -7.01 30.13
C MET A 307 -29.21 -7.32 31.42
N PHE A 308 -28.83 -6.73 32.55
CA PHE A 308 -29.59 -6.84 33.80
C PHE A 308 -30.99 -6.24 33.68
N ALA A 309 -31.15 -5.07 33.03
CA ALA A 309 -32.45 -4.46 32.75
C ALA A 309 -33.36 -5.43 32.00
N TRP A 310 -32.87 -6.01 30.90
CA TRP A 310 -33.63 -6.96 30.10
C TRP A 310 -34.02 -8.22 30.87
N GLN A 311 -33.12 -8.75 31.69
CA GLN A 311 -33.42 -9.89 32.55
C GLN A 311 -34.46 -9.56 33.62
N ALA A 312 -34.42 -8.36 34.19
CA ALA A 312 -35.39 -7.88 35.17
C ALA A 312 -36.78 -7.69 34.53
N MET A 313 -36.82 -7.12 33.33
CA MET A 313 -38.04 -6.98 32.53
C MET A 313 -38.66 -8.34 32.20
N CYS A 314 -37.87 -9.33 31.76
CA CYS A 314 -38.38 -10.70 31.53
C CYS A 314 -38.93 -11.38 32.79
N LYS A 315 -38.42 -10.99 33.97
CA LYS A 315 -38.91 -11.47 35.27
C LYS A 315 -40.11 -10.67 35.81
N GLY A 316 -40.57 -9.66 35.09
CA GLY A 316 -41.73 -8.84 35.44
C GLY A 316 -41.41 -7.59 36.29
N ILE A 317 -40.14 -7.25 36.49
CA ILE A 317 -39.74 -5.99 37.15
C ILE A 317 -39.49 -4.96 36.05
N ASP A 318 -40.38 -3.97 35.94
CA ASP A 318 -40.29 -2.92 34.92
C ASP A 318 -39.20 -1.89 35.30
N VAL A 319 -38.01 -2.05 34.71
CA VAL A 319 -36.84 -1.19 34.93
C VAL A 319 -36.11 -1.02 33.61
N HIS A 320 -35.85 0.22 33.22
CA HIS A 320 -35.20 0.55 31.94
C HIS A 320 -33.89 1.30 32.15
N SER A 321 -32.83 0.90 31.46
CA SER A 321 -31.48 1.47 31.62
C SER A 321 -31.39 2.97 31.29
N LEU A 322 -32.12 3.43 30.27
CA LEU A 322 -32.12 4.84 29.89
C LEU A 322 -33.16 5.71 30.63
N ALA A 323 -34.27 5.11 31.09
CA ALA A 323 -35.35 5.90 31.69
C ALA A 323 -35.15 6.05 33.20
N GLU A 324 -34.67 4.99 33.85
CA GLU A 324 -34.44 4.95 35.30
C GLU A 324 -33.02 4.42 35.62
N PRO A 325 -31.95 5.12 35.17
CA PRO A 325 -30.58 4.62 35.27
C PRO A 325 -30.12 4.40 36.72
N THR A 326 -30.44 5.34 37.62
CA THR A 326 -30.04 5.28 39.03
C THR A 326 -30.77 4.18 39.79
N ARG A 327 -32.07 3.98 39.50
CA ARG A 327 -32.86 2.88 40.07
C ARG A 327 -32.31 1.54 39.62
N LEU A 328 -32.01 1.40 38.33
CA LEU A 328 -31.40 0.19 37.79
C LEU A 328 -30.06 -0.10 38.47
N GLU A 329 -29.20 0.91 38.60
CA GLU A 329 -27.89 0.77 39.23
C GLU A 329 -28.02 0.34 40.70
N ALA A 330 -28.95 0.93 41.46
CA ALA A 330 -29.23 0.53 42.84
C ALA A 330 -29.67 -0.94 42.92
N LEU A 331 -30.60 -1.36 42.06
CA LEU A 331 -31.06 -2.74 41.97
C LEU A 331 -29.94 -3.70 41.54
N LYS A 332 -29.08 -3.29 40.60
CA LYS A 332 -27.92 -4.08 40.16
C LYS A 332 -26.93 -4.29 41.32
N ARG A 333 -26.62 -3.24 42.07
CA ARG A 333 -25.74 -3.31 43.27
C ARG A 333 -26.33 -4.22 44.36
N GLU A 334 -27.63 -4.12 44.62
CA GLU A 334 -28.32 -5.01 45.56
C GLU A 334 -28.30 -6.45 45.07
N PHE A 335 -28.55 -6.68 43.78
CA PHE A 335 -28.50 -7.99 43.16
C PHE A 335 -27.10 -8.61 43.23
N GLU A 336 -26.03 -7.85 43.00
CA GLU A 336 -24.64 -8.31 43.11
C GLU A 336 -24.29 -8.73 44.54
N LYS A 337 -24.72 -7.94 45.54
CA LYS A 337 -24.57 -8.31 46.97
C LYS A 337 -25.28 -9.64 47.27
N GLN A 338 -26.53 -9.78 46.84
CA GLN A 338 -27.31 -11.02 47.04
C GLN A 338 -26.71 -12.21 46.27
N LYS A 339 -26.22 -11.98 45.05
CA LYS A 339 -25.56 -12.98 44.21
C LYS A 339 -24.28 -13.49 44.87
N ALA A 340 -23.45 -12.61 45.44
CA ALA A 340 -22.23 -13.01 46.15
C ALA A 340 -22.53 -13.86 47.39
N VAL A 341 -23.55 -13.50 48.18
CA VAL A 341 -24.00 -14.29 49.34
C VAL A 341 -24.54 -15.66 48.89
N ARG A 342 -25.35 -15.70 47.83
CA ARG A 342 -25.89 -16.93 47.25
C ARG A 342 -24.79 -17.83 46.68
N GLN A 343 -23.76 -17.25 46.04
CA GLN A 343 -22.62 -18.03 45.53
C GLN A 343 -21.79 -18.65 46.67
N LYS A 344 -21.58 -17.94 47.78
CA LYS A 344 -20.88 -18.47 48.95
C LYS A 344 -21.63 -19.62 49.61
N SER A 345 -22.94 -19.45 49.84
CA SER A 345 -23.79 -20.52 50.39
C SER A 345 -23.83 -21.74 49.46
N LEU A 346 -24.03 -21.54 48.16
CA LEU A 346 -24.04 -22.64 47.18
C LEU A 346 -22.68 -23.34 47.07
N LYS A 347 -21.57 -22.61 47.16
CA LYS A 347 -20.22 -23.20 47.22
C LYS A 347 -20.03 -24.05 48.48
N ASN A 348 -20.52 -23.59 49.63
CA ASN A 348 -20.48 -24.35 50.88
C ASN A 348 -21.34 -25.62 50.80
N GLU A 349 -22.58 -25.51 50.31
CA GLU A 349 -23.45 -26.67 50.11
C GLU A 349 -22.86 -27.69 49.13
N LEU A 350 -22.20 -27.23 48.05
CA LEU A 350 -21.51 -28.12 47.12
C LEU A 350 -20.28 -28.78 47.74
N LEU A 351 -19.50 -28.05 48.55
CA LEU A 351 -18.36 -28.60 49.29
C LEU A 351 -18.79 -29.68 50.29
N GLU A 352 -19.91 -29.46 51.00
CA GLU A 352 -20.50 -30.43 51.92
C GLU A 352 -21.02 -31.67 51.20
N LYS A 353 -21.61 -31.51 50.01
CA LYS A 353 -22.18 -32.63 49.24
C LYS A 353 -21.16 -33.41 48.41
N TYR A 354 -20.11 -32.76 47.90
CA TYR A 354 -19.23 -33.34 46.86
C TYR A 354 -17.73 -33.33 47.16
N GLY A 355 -17.25 -32.80 48.30
CA GLY A 355 -15.89 -33.11 48.76
C GLY A 355 -15.15 -32.03 49.52
N GLY A 356 -14.92 -32.29 50.80
CA GLY A 356 -13.98 -31.56 51.66
C GLY A 356 -13.17 -32.44 52.62
N GLU A 357 -13.28 -33.78 52.54
CA GLU A 357 -12.54 -34.67 53.45
C GLU A 357 -11.09 -34.91 52.99
N VAL A 358 -10.84 -35.08 51.69
CA VAL A 358 -9.50 -35.48 51.17
C VAL A 358 -8.47 -34.34 51.16
N THR A 359 -8.89 -33.08 50.93
CA THR A 359 -7.99 -31.92 50.94
C THR A 359 -7.71 -31.37 52.35
N LYS A 360 -8.60 -31.62 53.31
CA LYS A 360 -8.38 -31.24 54.72
C LYS A 360 -7.40 -32.17 55.42
N THR A 361 -7.30 -33.44 55.01
CA THR A 361 -6.32 -34.39 55.56
C THR A 361 -4.88 -34.07 55.13
N GLU A 362 -4.63 -33.73 53.87
CA GLU A 362 -3.26 -33.42 53.39
C GLU A 362 -2.66 -32.14 53.98
N GLN A 363 -3.48 -31.12 54.26
CA GLN A 363 -3.01 -29.88 54.91
C GLN A 363 -2.72 -30.08 56.41
N ARG A 364 -3.34 -31.08 57.04
CA ARG A 364 -3.12 -31.41 58.45
C ARG A 364 -1.86 -32.27 58.66
N GLU A 365 -1.43 -33.02 57.64
CA GLU A 365 -0.22 -33.84 57.68
C GLU A 365 1.06 -33.07 57.32
N LYS A 366 0.98 -32.02 56.48
CA LYS A 366 2.14 -31.15 56.17
C LYS A 366 2.44 -30.08 57.22
N GLY A 367 1.58 -29.96 58.24
CA GLY A 367 1.70 -28.99 59.33
C GLY A 367 2.05 -29.61 60.69
N LYS A 368 2.57 -30.84 60.72
CA LYS A 368 3.13 -31.48 61.91
C LYS A 368 4.61 -31.73 61.75
#